data_AF-A0A2E5W1S6-F1
#
_entry.id   AF-A0A2E5W1S6-F1
#
_cell.length_a   1.000
_cell.length_b   1.000
_cell.length_c   1.000
_cell.angle_alpha   90.00
_cell.angle_beta   90.00
_cell.angle_gamma   90.00
#
_symmetry.space_group_name_H-M   'P 1'
#
loop_
_entity.id
_entity.type
_entity.pdbx_description
1 polymer ?
#
loop_
_entity_poly.entity_id
_entity_poly.type
_entity_poly.pdbx_seq_one_letter_code
_entity_poly.pdbx_strand_id
1 'polypeptide(L)'
;MTKSSFTKILAIMVLSWFIILSSCSGGFISPLKVKFTKKMVHSEDDGSIINLPPSSKSNPFLNIHMNSGLVYRLSEWKMSDDNLLIYGNGTLFGINRAQISTGDFKIPTEKVSIAESNQLISRLNPLSALTVLSLGLSMACLDGKTCFGSCPTFYVSDGDSLSLMSEGFSISTNPIWESTDIDALFNAEPSGDEIHIRLTNEALETHNIKTLRLLAFPKEKGKRVIRTVYDEFYQSTIILPATCKAEEGDILPEILFFDGQERFSKAGDDNLAEKEYIDISFENIKSGSSALIIGRRQSLLSTFIYYKILDYMGEDRVADMARLIREEKMVSKSRQRLLNTLGAIEVEVLNENGDWISAGSDFEAGPIARDVVGIPLPIQTKGDVKIRLKMTKGLWRIDLIALAELEDKLEPISIEANRVENMKMEMDDDALRLLLNPGEYFTTFGGDQFDLYFTNPDKSRAYEWFLESSGYYLEWHRDVWLKDKNKIKLAEIQAFPKLALKKLAHEYKEIEEEFENLFWSSKYANTAN
;
A
#
# COMPACT_ATOMS: atom_id res chain seq x y z
N MET A 1 28.26 -50.60 -15.03
CA MET A 1 28.95 -49.32 -14.72
C MET A 1 28.64 -48.94 -13.28
N THR A 2 29.66 -48.67 -12.47
CA THR A 2 29.55 -48.50 -11.01
C THR A 2 29.16 -47.07 -10.62
N LYS A 3 28.48 -46.92 -9.47
CA LYS A 3 28.05 -45.64 -8.84
C LYS A 3 29.16 -44.57 -8.70
N SER A 4 30.43 -44.95 -8.84
CA SER A 4 31.60 -44.05 -8.82
C SER A 4 31.79 -43.24 -10.11
N SER A 5 31.25 -43.71 -11.25
CA SER A 5 31.37 -42.99 -12.53
C SER A 5 30.35 -41.86 -12.70
N PHE A 6 29.21 -41.90 -11.98
CA PHE A 6 28.14 -40.91 -12.13
C PHE A 6 28.46 -39.58 -11.41
N THR A 7 29.12 -39.65 -10.25
CA THR A 7 29.56 -38.47 -9.48
C THR A 7 30.70 -37.71 -10.16
N LYS A 8 31.55 -38.39 -10.94
CA LYS A 8 32.62 -37.74 -11.71
C LYS A 8 32.12 -37.03 -12.97
N ILE A 9 31.04 -37.52 -13.59
CA ILE A 9 30.43 -36.86 -14.77
C ILE A 9 29.62 -35.63 -14.35
N LEU A 10 28.94 -35.66 -13.19
CA LEU A 10 28.20 -34.52 -12.67
C LEU A 10 29.12 -33.37 -12.20
N ALA A 11 30.29 -33.69 -11.62
CA ALA A 11 31.29 -32.69 -11.22
C ALA A 11 31.98 -32.02 -12.43
N ILE A 12 32.14 -32.72 -13.55
CA ILE A 12 32.70 -32.16 -14.78
C ILE A 12 31.67 -31.26 -15.48
N MET A 13 30.37 -31.61 -15.48
CA MET A 13 29.34 -30.74 -16.07
C MET A 13 29.11 -29.44 -15.28
N VAL A 14 29.27 -29.43 -13.96
CA VAL A 14 29.16 -28.20 -13.15
C VAL A 14 30.38 -27.28 -13.32
N LEU A 15 31.57 -27.84 -13.58
CA LEU A 15 32.77 -27.04 -13.86
C LEU A 15 32.78 -26.48 -15.30
N SER A 16 32.22 -27.20 -16.27
CA SER A 16 32.14 -26.74 -17.67
C SER A 16 31.15 -25.60 -17.87
N TRP A 17 30.16 -25.43 -17.00
CA TRP A 17 29.21 -24.32 -17.09
C TRP A 17 29.79 -22.99 -16.56
N PHE A 18 30.81 -23.06 -15.70
CA PHE A 18 31.52 -21.87 -15.19
C PHE A 18 32.57 -21.30 -16.15
N ILE A 19 33.00 -22.05 -17.17
CA ILE A 19 34.10 -21.66 -18.08
C ILE A 19 33.57 -21.06 -19.40
N ILE A 20 32.27 -21.18 -19.71
CA ILE A 20 31.68 -20.71 -20.99
C ILE A 20 31.05 -19.30 -20.89
N LEU A 21 30.96 -18.70 -19.69
CA LEU A 21 30.43 -17.32 -19.52
C LEU A 21 31.51 -16.22 -19.44
N SER A 22 32.78 -16.52 -19.71
CA SER A 22 33.90 -15.56 -19.57
C SER A 22 34.69 -15.25 -20.84
N SER A 23 34.16 -15.51 -22.04
CA SER A 23 34.89 -15.22 -23.28
C SER A 23 33.99 -14.84 -24.47
N CYS A 24 33.54 -13.57 -24.50
CA CYS A 24 33.40 -12.81 -25.73
C CYS A 24 33.71 -11.32 -25.47
N SER A 25 34.78 -10.87 -26.13
CA SER A 25 35.39 -9.53 -26.23
C SER A 25 34.46 -8.46 -26.84
N GLY A 26 34.65 -7.14 -26.66
CA GLY A 26 35.77 -6.40 -26.07
C GLY A 26 35.59 -4.88 -26.22
N GLY A 27 36.50 -4.11 -25.61
CA GLY A 27 36.60 -2.65 -25.78
C GLY A 27 37.38 -1.98 -24.65
N PHE A 28 38.61 -1.56 -24.94
CA PHE A 28 39.60 -0.93 -24.05
C PHE A 28 39.14 0.36 -23.36
N ILE A 29 39.48 0.54 -22.07
CA ILE A 29 40.30 1.63 -21.47
C ILE A 29 40.63 1.19 -20.02
N SER A 30 41.88 1.38 -19.60
CA SER A 30 42.43 1.00 -18.28
C SER A 30 41.80 1.79 -17.12
N PRO A 31 41.78 1.23 -15.89
CA PRO A 31 42.73 1.73 -14.90
C PRO A 31 43.21 0.72 -13.83
N LEU A 32 44.34 1.11 -13.24
CA LEU A 32 44.94 0.78 -11.93
C LEU A 32 44.46 -0.47 -11.15
N LYS A 33 45.45 -1.35 -10.92
CA LYS A 33 45.45 -2.33 -9.82
C LYS A 33 45.42 -1.61 -8.47
N VAL A 34 44.32 -1.76 -7.72
CA VAL A 34 44.30 -1.53 -6.27
C VAL A 34 44.20 -2.89 -5.58
N LYS A 35 45.25 -3.23 -4.81
CA LYS A 35 45.24 -4.36 -3.87
C LYS A 35 44.33 -3.99 -2.70
N PHE A 36 43.22 -4.69 -2.52
CA PHE A 36 42.45 -4.64 -1.27
C PHE A 36 43.08 -5.59 -0.26
N THR A 37 43.87 -5.04 0.67
CA THR A 37 44.18 -5.70 1.94
C THR A 37 42.97 -5.60 2.85
N LYS A 38 42.40 -6.76 3.18
CA LYS A 38 41.32 -6.96 4.13
C LYS A 38 41.79 -6.60 5.54
N LYS A 39 41.30 -5.50 6.10
CA LYS A 39 41.30 -5.24 7.55
C LYS A 39 39.90 -4.71 7.88
N MET A 40 39.04 -5.62 8.36
CA MET A 40 37.78 -5.22 9.00
C MET A 40 38.16 -4.53 10.30
N VAL A 41 37.86 -3.24 10.40
CA VAL A 41 37.81 -2.53 11.66
C VAL A 41 36.34 -2.55 12.05
N HIS A 42 36.01 -3.29 13.10
CA HIS A 42 34.76 -3.09 13.82
C HIS A 42 34.83 -1.68 14.43
N SER A 43 33.89 -0.80 14.08
CA SER A 43 33.55 0.30 14.97
C SER A 43 32.52 -0.25 15.96
N GLU A 44 32.97 -0.44 17.19
CA GLU A 44 32.12 -0.23 18.34
C GLU A 44 31.83 1.27 18.35
N ASP A 45 30.66 1.69 17.86
CA ASP A 45 30.14 3.02 18.17
C ASP A 45 28.95 2.84 19.10
N ASP A 46 29.11 3.46 20.26
CA ASP A 46 28.10 3.69 21.27
C ASP A 46 27.02 4.66 20.73
N GLY A 47 25.95 4.86 21.53
CA GLY A 47 24.70 5.52 21.14
C GLY A 47 24.80 6.66 20.12
N SER A 48 24.12 6.46 19.00
CA SER A 48 23.98 7.35 17.84
C SER A 48 23.98 8.86 18.13
N ILE A 49 25.04 9.55 17.70
CA ILE A 49 25.09 11.00 17.57
C ILE A 49 24.28 11.41 16.34
N ILE A 50 23.18 12.15 16.54
CA ILE A 50 22.45 12.81 15.44
C ILE A 50 23.35 13.94 14.90
N ASN A 51 23.76 13.89 13.63
CA ASN A 51 24.46 15.01 12.99
C ASN A 51 23.49 15.77 12.09
N LEU A 52 22.98 16.91 12.55
CA LEU A 52 22.13 17.78 11.74
C LEU A 52 23.00 18.65 10.82
N PRO A 53 22.71 18.71 9.50
CA PRO A 53 23.39 19.62 8.60
C PRO A 53 23.10 21.08 9.03
N PRO A 54 24.07 22.00 8.94
CA PRO A 54 23.84 23.39 9.30
C PRO A 54 22.89 24.10 8.33
N SER A 55 22.21 25.14 8.81
CA SER A 55 21.38 26.02 7.98
C SER A 55 22.24 26.70 6.91
N SER A 56 21.80 26.68 5.65
CA SER A 56 22.51 27.30 4.53
C SER A 56 21.56 27.62 3.37
N LYS A 57 22.03 28.32 2.33
CA LYS A 57 21.20 28.58 1.14
C LYS A 57 20.71 27.31 0.44
N SER A 58 21.49 26.23 0.49
CA SER A 58 21.10 24.90 -0.03
C SER A 58 20.42 24.03 1.02
N ASN A 59 20.26 24.52 2.26
CA ASN A 59 19.47 23.91 3.31
C ASN A 59 18.61 24.97 4.03
N PRO A 60 17.57 25.50 3.35
CA PRO A 60 16.86 26.68 3.82
C PRO A 60 15.89 26.40 4.97
N PHE A 61 15.58 25.13 5.24
CA PHE A 61 14.74 24.75 6.36
C PHE A 61 15.14 23.40 6.96
N LEU A 62 14.79 23.21 8.23
CA LEU A 62 14.79 21.94 8.93
C LEU A 62 13.39 21.75 9.52
N ASN A 63 12.65 20.74 9.08
CA ASN A 63 11.41 20.36 9.73
C ASN A 63 11.74 19.37 10.85
N ILE A 64 11.23 19.63 12.05
CA ILE A 64 11.41 18.79 13.23
C ILE A 64 10.02 18.36 13.68
N HIS A 65 9.70 17.10 13.41
CA HIS A 65 8.46 16.47 13.81
C HIS A 65 8.62 15.94 15.23
N MET A 66 7.70 16.26 16.11
CA MET A 66 7.73 15.89 17.52
C MET A 66 6.86 14.65 17.77
N ASN A 67 7.15 13.92 18.85
CA ASN A 67 6.35 12.77 19.28
C ASN A 67 4.87 13.10 19.59
N SER A 68 4.59 14.37 19.86
CA SER A 68 3.24 14.91 20.06
C SER A 68 2.46 15.19 18.76
N GLY A 69 3.07 14.97 17.59
CA GLY A 69 2.51 15.36 16.29
C GLY A 69 2.74 16.83 15.92
N LEU A 70 3.32 17.64 16.82
CA LEU A 70 3.75 19.01 16.54
C LEU A 70 4.92 19.03 15.54
N VAL A 71 5.05 20.09 14.75
CA VAL A 71 6.16 20.25 13.79
C VAL A 71 6.80 21.62 13.95
N TYR A 72 8.12 21.68 14.12
CA TYR A 72 8.87 22.93 14.03
C TYR A 72 9.51 23.02 12.64
N ARG A 73 9.21 24.07 11.87
CA ARG A 73 9.95 24.40 10.64
C ARG A 73 10.94 25.51 10.96
N LEU A 74 12.20 25.14 11.08
CA LEU A 74 13.27 26.06 11.44
C LEU A 74 13.96 26.60 10.18
N SER A 75 14.15 27.91 10.10
CA SER A 75 14.95 28.57 9.05
C SER A 75 16.43 28.68 9.45
N GLU A 76 16.71 28.65 10.75
CA GLU A 76 18.07 28.63 11.31
C GLU A 76 18.08 27.66 12.48
N TRP A 77 19.14 26.85 12.61
CA TRP A 77 19.24 25.90 13.72
C TRP A 77 20.68 25.52 14.07
N LYS A 78 20.83 24.99 15.27
CA LYS A 78 22.07 24.55 15.89
C LYS A 78 21.76 23.42 16.86
N MET A 79 22.60 22.38 16.87
CA MET A 79 22.59 21.40 17.96
C MET A 79 23.41 21.93 19.15
N SER A 80 23.02 21.58 20.38
CA SER A 80 23.87 21.73 21.56
C SER A 80 25.09 20.81 21.48
N ASP A 81 26.17 21.17 22.19
CA ASP A 81 27.42 20.41 22.20
C ASP A 81 27.25 18.98 22.79
N ASP A 82 26.22 18.76 23.60
CA ASP A 82 25.84 17.46 24.17
C ASP A 82 24.76 16.71 23.35
N ASN A 83 24.31 17.29 22.23
CA ASN A 83 23.25 16.77 21.36
C ASN A 83 21.88 16.53 22.03
N LEU A 84 21.62 17.11 23.20
CA LEU A 84 20.34 16.97 23.90
C LEU A 84 19.29 17.97 23.41
N LEU A 85 19.71 19.04 22.73
CA LEU A 85 18.85 20.17 22.39
C LEU A 85 19.14 20.69 20.99
N ILE A 86 18.08 20.97 20.24
CA ILE A 86 18.13 21.75 19.01
C ILE A 86 17.63 23.15 19.34
N TYR A 87 18.45 24.13 19.04
CA TYR A 87 18.08 25.53 19.05
C TYR A 87 17.78 25.97 17.63
N GLY A 88 16.77 26.78 17.43
CA GLY A 88 16.57 27.40 16.12
C GLY A 88 15.43 28.38 16.07
N ASN A 89 15.43 29.20 15.04
CA ASN A 89 14.39 30.17 14.76
C ASN A 89 13.45 29.62 13.69
N GLY A 90 12.14 29.74 13.89
CA GLY A 90 11.18 29.23 12.91
C GLY A 90 9.73 29.32 13.36
N THR A 91 8.92 28.39 12.86
CA THR A 91 7.48 28.31 13.16
C THR A 91 7.14 26.95 13.76
N LEU A 92 6.39 26.96 14.86
CA LEU A 92 5.77 25.77 15.47
C LEU A 92 4.37 25.61 14.92
N PHE A 93 4.10 24.40 14.45
CA PHE A 93 2.82 23.94 13.95
C PHE A 93 2.20 22.91 14.87
N GLY A 94 0.88 22.99 15.03
CA GLY A 94 0.04 22.01 15.70
C GLY A 94 0.00 20.66 14.98
N ILE A 95 -0.64 19.69 15.63
CA ILE A 95 -0.93 18.38 15.02
C ILE A 95 -1.73 18.53 13.71
N ASN A 96 -2.54 19.59 13.62
CA ASN A 96 -3.34 19.96 12.46
C ASN A 96 -2.64 20.92 11.49
N ARG A 97 -1.32 21.06 11.59
CA ARG A 97 -0.49 22.04 10.87
C ARG A 97 -0.93 23.50 11.03
N ALA A 98 -1.74 23.80 12.03
CA ALA A 98 -2.01 25.17 12.43
C ALA A 98 -0.75 25.82 12.97
N GLN A 99 -0.34 26.97 12.43
CA GLN A 99 0.68 27.77 13.09
C GLN A 99 0.23 28.11 14.52
N ILE A 100 1.01 27.68 15.50
CA ILE A 100 0.81 27.95 16.93
C ILE A 100 1.63 29.18 17.32
N SER A 101 2.90 29.22 16.91
CA SER A 101 3.81 30.32 17.25
C SER A 101 4.99 30.39 16.29
N THR A 102 5.67 31.54 16.28
CA THR A 102 6.90 31.79 15.54
C THR A 102 7.92 32.43 16.48
N GLY A 103 9.19 32.07 16.35
CA GLY A 103 10.26 32.63 17.15
C GLY A 103 11.40 31.65 17.38
N ASP A 104 12.15 31.88 18.46
CA ASP A 104 13.24 31.01 18.87
C ASP A 104 12.71 29.83 19.68
N PHE A 105 13.12 28.64 19.29
CA PHE A 105 12.74 27.39 19.93
C PHE A 105 13.95 26.70 20.53
N LYS A 106 13.69 26.01 21.63
CA LYS A 106 14.59 25.09 22.29
C LYS A 106 13.89 23.74 22.34
N ILE A 107 14.32 22.84 21.47
CA ILE A 107 13.63 21.59 21.18
C ILE A 107 14.46 20.44 21.75
N PRO A 108 13.95 19.69 22.72
CA PRO A 108 14.67 18.54 23.27
C PRO A 108 14.69 17.40 22.24
N THR A 109 15.88 16.91 21.91
CA THR A 109 16.09 15.88 20.87
C THR A 109 15.38 14.58 21.20
N GLU A 110 15.24 14.26 22.50
CA GLU A 110 14.47 13.11 22.99
C GLU A 110 12.98 13.14 22.60
N LYS A 111 12.41 14.32 22.30
CA LYS A 111 11.02 14.48 21.87
C LYS A 111 10.86 14.61 20.36
N VAL A 112 11.97 14.61 19.62
CA VAL A 112 11.99 14.67 18.16
C VAL A 112 11.74 13.27 17.62
N SER A 113 10.73 13.14 16.78
CA SER A 113 10.43 11.92 16.03
C SER A 113 11.20 11.86 14.71
N ILE A 114 11.22 12.97 13.95
CA ILE A 114 11.90 13.07 12.65
C ILE A 114 12.50 14.46 12.48
N ALA A 115 13.68 14.52 11.86
CA ALA A 115 14.25 15.76 11.34
C ALA A 115 14.45 15.64 9.83
N GLU A 116 13.80 16.51 9.05
CA GLU A 116 13.81 16.53 7.59
C GLU A 116 14.53 17.80 7.10
N SER A 117 15.48 17.65 6.17
CA SER A 117 16.16 18.78 5.53
C SER A 117 16.53 18.47 4.07
N ASN A 118 16.85 19.51 3.30
CA ASN A 118 17.15 19.40 1.87
C ASN A 118 18.60 18.98 1.55
N GLN A 119 19.45 18.77 2.56
CA GLN A 119 20.84 18.33 2.34
C GLN A 119 21.08 16.85 2.69
N LEU A 120 21.64 16.15 1.70
CA LEU A 120 22.20 14.81 1.86
C LEU A 120 23.46 14.83 2.74
N ILE A 121 23.49 14.04 3.82
CA ILE A 121 24.75 13.71 4.51
C ILE A 121 25.59 12.86 3.53
N SER A 122 26.72 13.42 3.09
CA SER A 122 27.49 12.92 1.95
C SER A 122 28.24 11.60 2.24
N ARG A 123 27.62 10.46 1.91
CA ARG A 123 28.20 9.29 1.20
C ARG A 123 27.13 8.18 1.08
N LEU A 124 26.08 8.48 0.32
CA LEU A 124 25.22 7.58 -0.47
C LEU A 124 24.16 8.50 -1.14
N ASN A 125 24.01 8.44 -2.48
CA ASN A 125 23.01 9.19 -3.26
C ASN A 125 21.54 8.84 -2.85
N PRO A 126 20.53 9.53 -3.41
CA PRO A 126 19.79 10.71 -2.95
C PRO A 126 18.71 10.39 -1.87
N LEU A 127 18.87 9.32 -1.08
CA LEU A 127 17.84 8.83 -0.17
C LEU A 127 18.10 9.13 1.33
N SER A 128 18.72 10.26 1.67
CA SER A 128 19.13 10.55 3.06
C SER A 128 18.30 11.63 3.76
N ALA A 129 17.00 11.34 3.92
CA ALA A 129 16.14 12.07 4.86
C ALA A 129 15.27 11.15 5.74
N LEU A 130 15.67 9.89 5.95
CA LEU A 130 14.96 8.97 6.85
C LEU A 130 15.94 8.28 7.80
N THR A 131 16.13 8.82 9.01
CA THR A 131 16.81 8.11 10.12
C THR A 131 16.19 8.49 11.49
N VAL A 132 15.47 7.52 12.08
CA VAL A 132 15.45 7.00 13.49
C VAL A 132 15.75 7.97 14.65
N LEU A 133 15.06 8.06 15.82
CA LEU A 133 13.77 7.64 16.41
C LEU A 133 13.71 8.18 17.88
N SER A 134 12.53 8.33 18.50
CA SER A 134 12.19 7.80 19.85
C SER A 134 10.71 8.07 20.25
N LEU A 135 10.22 7.23 21.17
CA LEU A 135 8.83 6.84 21.45
C LEU A 135 8.03 7.81 22.34
N GLY A 136 6.75 7.93 21.99
CA GLY A 136 5.68 8.53 22.80
C GLY A 136 4.30 8.31 22.19
N LEU A 137 4.10 7.18 21.52
CA LEU A 137 2.84 6.85 20.84
C LEU A 137 1.98 5.94 21.71
N SER A 138 0.67 6.05 21.51
CA SER A 138 -0.40 5.38 22.25
C SER A 138 -0.03 3.94 22.65
N MET A 139 -0.47 3.51 23.83
CA MET A 139 -0.22 2.14 24.34
C MET A 139 -0.68 1.03 23.35
N ALA A 140 -1.44 1.37 22.30
CA ALA A 140 -1.88 0.47 21.24
C ALA A 140 -0.81 0.11 20.18
N CYS A 141 0.29 0.85 20.04
CA CYS A 141 1.31 0.65 18.97
C CYS A 141 2.64 0.02 19.45
N LEU A 142 2.63 -0.67 20.59
CA LEU A 142 3.85 -1.13 21.28
C LEU A 142 4.67 -2.22 20.53
N ASP A 143 4.08 -2.97 19.60
CA ASP A 143 4.80 -3.99 18.78
C ASP A 143 5.04 -3.52 17.33
N GLY A 144 4.58 -2.32 16.93
CA GLY A 144 4.83 -1.71 15.61
C GLY A 144 4.23 -2.43 14.38
N LYS A 145 3.79 -3.68 14.52
CA LYS A 145 3.22 -4.54 13.46
C LYS A 145 1.70 -4.41 13.32
N THR A 146 1.06 -3.83 14.32
CA THR A 146 -0.38 -3.61 14.46
C THR A 146 -0.75 -2.15 14.20
N CYS A 147 0.13 -1.37 13.59
CA CYS A 147 -0.10 0.06 13.47
C CYS A 147 -0.78 0.38 12.15
N PHE A 148 -1.84 1.18 12.24
CA PHE A 148 -2.62 1.69 11.13
C PHE A 148 -1.70 2.42 10.15
N GLY A 149 -1.78 2.05 8.87
CA GLY A 149 -1.09 2.76 7.81
C GLY A 149 -0.51 1.87 6.72
N SER A 150 -0.77 2.27 5.47
CA SER A 150 0.05 1.98 4.28
C SER A 150 -0.39 2.82 3.06
N CYS A 151 -1.08 3.97 3.19
CA CYS A 151 -1.60 4.72 2.02
C CYS A 151 -2.39 5.97 2.47
N PRO A 152 -2.57 6.97 1.58
CA PRO A 152 -3.59 8.01 1.77
C PRO A 152 -4.99 7.41 1.78
N THR A 153 -5.79 7.84 2.74
CA THR A 153 -7.19 7.42 2.87
C THR A 153 -8.14 8.53 2.44
N PHE A 154 -9.20 8.15 1.72
CA PHE A 154 -10.18 9.07 1.16
C PHE A 154 -11.58 8.77 1.67
N TYR A 155 -12.21 9.80 2.23
CA TYR A 155 -13.55 9.74 2.79
C TYR A 155 -14.52 10.55 1.94
N VAL A 156 -15.66 9.96 1.63
CA VAL A 156 -16.71 10.56 0.79
C VAL A 156 -18.06 10.35 1.48
N SER A 157 -19.02 11.22 1.20
CA SER A 157 -20.36 11.05 1.77
C SER A 157 -21.10 9.88 1.14
N ASP A 158 -21.71 9.04 1.97
CA ASP A 158 -22.66 7.99 1.59
C ASP A 158 -24.13 8.43 1.70
N GLY A 159 -24.37 9.73 1.88
CA GLY A 159 -25.70 10.32 2.09
C GLY A 159 -26.00 10.60 3.56
N ASP A 160 -25.44 9.82 4.49
CA ASP A 160 -25.66 9.97 5.94
C ASP A 160 -24.43 10.54 6.65
N SER A 161 -23.24 10.04 6.29
CA SER A 161 -21.97 10.39 6.95
C SER A 161 -20.80 10.39 5.97
N LEU A 162 -19.61 10.80 6.42
CA LEU A 162 -18.37 10.57 5.68
C LEU A 162 -17.86 9.16 5.99
N SER A 163 -17.76 8.32 4.97
CA SER A 163 -17.23 6.96 5.09
C SER A 163 -15.96 6.77 4.28
N LEU A 164 -15.08 5.90 4.76
CA LEU A 164 -13.86 5.52 4.06
C LEU A 164 -14.23 4.72 2.80
N MET A 165 -13.86 5.21 1.63
CA MET A 165 -14.22 4.57 0.35
C MET A 165 -13.02 4.24 -0.54
N SER A 166 -11.84 4.82 -0.28
CA SER A 166 -10.65 4.59 -1.11
C SER A 166 -9.37 4.70 -0.29
N GLU A 167 -8.37 3.92 -0.72
CA GLU A 167 -7.01 3.97 -0.22
C GLU A 167 -6.04 4.03 -1.41
N GLY A 168 -5.43 5.19 -1.63
CA GLY A 168 -4.70 5.43 -2.87
C GLY A 168 -3.34 4.73 -2.91
N PHE A 169 -2.98 4.15 -4.07
CA PHE A 169 -1.64 3.62 -4.39
C PHE A 169 -1.05 2.72 -3.30
N SER A 170 -1.86 1.76 -2.83
CA SER A 170 -1.61 0.94 -1.62
C SER A 170 -0.40 -0.01 -1.69
N ILE A 171 0.23 -0.14 -2.86
CA ILE A 171 1.48 -0.90 -3.05
C ILE A 171 2.71 -0.03 -3.29
N SER A 172 2.55 1.29 -3.40
CA SER A 172 3.59 2.24 -3.80
C SER A 172 4.40 2.75 -2.60
N THR A 173 4.88 1.84 -1.75
CA THR A 173 5.75 2.12 -0.57
C THR A 173 7.14 2.71 -0.92
N ASN A 174 7.39 3.06 -2.18
CA ASN A 174 8.67 3.54 -2.67
C ASN A 174 8.53 4.32 -4.00
N PRO A 175 9.33 5.36 -4.27
CA PRO A 175 9.33 6.07 -5.55
C PRO A 175 9.42 5.19 -6.80
N ILE A 176 10.20 4.10 -6.77
CA ILE A 176 10.31 3.20 -7.93
C ILE A 176 9.07 2.34 -8.18
N TRP A 177 8.12 2.37 -7.24
CA TRP A 177 6.84 1.66 -7.31
C TRP A 177 5.66 2.63 -7.41
N GLU A 178 5.91 3.90 -7.71
CA GLU A 178 4.86 4.86 -8.03
C GLU A 178 3.92 4.26 -9.09
N SER A 179 2.64 4.18 -8.76
CA SER A 179 1.58 3.69 -9.63
C SER A 179 0.38 4.62 -9.59
N THR A 180 -0.59 4.32 -10.44
CA THR A 180 -1.91 4.94 -10.41
C THR A 180 -2.91 3.89 -9.98
N ASP A 181 -3.72 4.23 -9.00
CA ASP A 181 -4.86 3.42 -8.55
C ASP A 181 -6.16 4.14 -8.94
N ILE A 182 -7.17 3.36 -9.28
CA ILE A 182 -8.52 3.84 -9.60
C ILE A 182 -9.51 3.09 -8.71
N ASP A 183 -9.96 3.75 -7.65
CA ASP A 183 -10.81 3.13 -6.64
C ASP A 183 -12.28 3.44 -6.91
N ALA A 184 -13.15 2.43 -6.79
CA ALA A 184 -14.58 2.64 -6.88
C ALA A 184 -15.12 3.32 -5.62
N LEU A 185 -15.70 4.51 -5.75
CA LEU A 185 -16.43 5.17 -4.67
C LEU A 185 -17.86 4.62 -4.63
N PHE A 186 -17.98 3.30 -4.40
CA PHE A 186 -19.15 2.49 -4.80
C PHE A 186 -20.46 2.89 -4.10
N ASN A 187 -20.38 3.41 -2.87
CA ASN A 187 -21.52 3.88 -2.08
C ASN A 187 -21.58 5.41 -2.00
N ALA A 188 -20.82 6.13 -2.83
CA ALA A 188 -20.81 7.60 -2.78
C ALA A 188 -22.16 8.17 -3.23
N GLU A 189 -22.77 8.96 -2.34
CA GLU A 189 -23.97 9.74 -2.61
C GLU A 189 -23.70 11.23 -2.36
N PRO A 190 -22.78 11.85 -3.13
CA PRO A 190 -22.50 13.26 -2.95
C PRO A 190 -23.72 14.10 -3.33
N SER A 191 -24.01 15.12 -2.52
CA SER A 191 -25.15 16.01 -2.74
C SER A 191 -24.70 17.44 -3.05
N GLY A 192 -25.49 18.13 -3.87
CA GLY A 192 -25.25 19.54 -4.20
C GLY A 192 -24.34 19.76 -5.41
N ASP A 193 -23.73 20.95 -5.41
CA ASP A 193 -22.99 21.52 -6.54
C ASP A 193 -21.53 21.08 -6.57
N GLU A 194 -21.03 20.69 -5.41
CA GLU A 194 -19.65 20.29 -5.20
C GLU A 194 -19.63 18.92 -4.53
N ILE A 195 -18.70 18.11 -4.97
CA ILE A 195 -18.42 16.80 -4.40
C ILE A 195 -17.27 16.99 -3.44
N HIS A 196 -17.50 16.64 -2.18
CA HIS A 196 -16.53 16.76 -1.11
C HIS A 196 -15.85 15.41 -0.89
N ILE A 197 -14.52 15.42 -0.95
CA ILE A 197 -13.67 14.28 -0.62
C ILE A 197 -12.66 14.73 0.42
N ARG A 198 -12.59 14.02 1.54
CA ARG A 198 -11.59 14.26 2.58
C ARG A 198 -10.42 13.31 2.39
N LEU A 199 -9.24 13.88 2.18
CA LEU A 199 -7.96 13.19 2.17
C LEU A 199 -7.33 13.25 3.56
N THR A 200 -6.88 12.12 4.09
CA THR A 200 -6.18 12.06 5.38
C THR A 200 -4.90 11.23 5.30
N ASN A 201 -3.89 11.63 6.06
CA ASN A 201 -2.72 10.83 6.37
C ASN A 201 -2.82 10.36 7.82
N GLU A 202 -3.35 9.17 8.01
CA GLU A 202 -3.69 8.60 9.32
C GLU A 202 -2.60 7.69 9.87
N ALA A 203 -1.43 7.71 9.24
CA ALA A 203 -0.32 6.81 9.46
C ALA A 203 1.00 7.56 9.74
N LEU A 204 2.03 6.84 10.18
CA LEU A 204 3.39 7.37 10.24
C LEU A 204 4.07 7.26 8.89
N GLU A 205 3.60 8.04 7.94
CA GLU A 205 4.04 8.01 6.56
C GLU A 205 4.19 9.40 5.97
N THR A 206 5.02 9.49 4.93
CA THR A 206 5.04 10.64 4.03
C THR A 206 4.38 10.22 2.72
N HIS A 207 3.23 10.81 2.40
CA HIS A 207 2.56 10.58 1.12
C HIS A 207 3.07 11.60 0.11
N ASN A 208 3.39 11.16 -1.10
CA ASN A 208 3.76 12.02 -2.21
C ASN A 208 2.75 11.78 -3.33
N ILE A 209 1.71 12.62 -3.36
CA ILE A 209 0.60 12.54 -4.31
C ILE A 209 0.98 13.37 -5.54
N LYS A 210 1.01 12.73 -6.71
CA LYS A 210 1.38 13.36 -7.98
C LYS A 210 0.16 13.86 -8.76
N THR A 211 -0.89 13.03 -8.80
CA THR A 211 -2.15 13.40 -9.43
C THR A 211 -3.30 12.87 -8.59
N LEU A 212 -4.39 13.62 -8.55
CA LEU A 212 -5.64 13.21 -7.94
C LEU A 212 -6.80 13.77 -8.76
N ARG A 213 -7.68 12.89 -9.24
CA ARG A 213 -8.83 13.25 -10.07
C ARG A 213 -10.05 12.45 -9.67
N LEU A 214 -11.20 13.10 -9.74
CA LEU A 214 -12.48 12.42 -9.65
C LEU A 214 -12.97 12.06 -11.05
N LEU A 215 -13.30 10.81 -11.27
CA LEU A 215 -13.84 10.30 -12.53
C LEU A 215 -15.34 10.11 -12.39
N ALA A 216 -16.11 10.77 -13.26
CA ALA A 216 -17.56 10.70 -13.29
C ALA A 216 -18.04 9.92 -14.51
N PHE A 217 -18.73 8.80 -14.30
CA PHE A 217 -19.37 8.05 -15.37
C PHE A 217 -20.89 8.24 -15.30
N PRO A 218 -21.52 8.87 -16.30
CA PRO A 218 -22.97 8.96 -16.33
C PRO A 218 -23.58 7.55 -16.25
N LYS A 219 -24.51 7.34 -15.32
CA LYS A 219 -25.18 6.04 -15.16
C LYS A 219 -26.67 6.12 -15.41
N GLU A 220 -27.20 5.11 -16.09
CA GLU A 220 -28.63 4.95 -16.28
C GLU A 220 -29.34 4.50 -15.00
N LYS A 221 -30.63 4.85 -14.89
CA LYS A 221 -31.44 4.48 -13.73
C LYS A 221 -31.49 2.96 -13.55
N GLY A 222 -31.13 2.50 -12.36
CA GLY A 222 -31.15 1.08 -11.99
C GLY A 222 -29.96 0.27 -12.51
N LYS A 223 -28.99 0.92 -13.16
CA LYS A 223 -27.74 0.30 -13.61
C LYS A 223 -26.54 0.86 -12.84
N ARG A 224 -25.43 0.16 -12.90
CA ARG A 224 -24.13 0.55 -12.31
C ARG A 224 -23.09 0.74 -13.41
N VAL A 225 -21.98 1.38 -13.09
CA VAL A 225 -20.78 1.35 -13.95
C VAL A 225 -19.72 0.51 -13.26
N ILE A 226 -19.23 -0.51 -13.94
CA ILE A 226 -18.26 -1.46 -13.37
C ILE A 226 -16.91 -1.28 -14.05
N ARG A 227 -15.88 -1.02 -13.25
CA ARG A 227 -14.48 -1.08 -13.66
C ARG A 227 -14.05 -2.54 -13.72
N THR A 228 -13.48 -2.96 -14.84
CA THR A 228 -12.89 -4.30 -14.97
C THR A 228 -11.45 -4.31 -14.51
N VAL A 229 -10.88 -5.50 -14.26
CA VAL A 229 -9.44 -5.69 -13.98
C VAL A 229 -8.50 -5.24 -15.11
N TYR A 230 -9.03 -4.81 -16.25
CA TYR A 230 -8.30 -4.24 -17.38
C TYR A 230 -8.48 -2.73 -17.51
N ASP A 231 -9.05 -2.08 -16.49
CA ASP A 231 -9.41 -0.66 -16.45
C ASP A 231 -10.33 -0.22 -17.59
N GLU A 232 -11.21 -1.13 -18.02
CA GLU A 232 -12.34 -0.82 -18.89
C GLU A 232 -13.61 -0.65 -18.08
N PHE A 233 -14.45 0.32 -18.44
CA PHE A 233 -15.65 0.69 -17.69
C PHE A 233 -16.91 0.40 -18.51
N TYR A 234 -17.88 -0.30 -17.93
CA TYR A 234 -19.10 -0.68 -18.63
C TYR A 234 -20.35 -0.29 -17.86
N GLN A 235 -21.33 0.28 -18.56
CA GLN A 235 -22.70 0.31 -18.06
C GLN A 235 -23.18 -1.14 -17.86
N SER A 236 -23.69 -1.44 -16.68
CA SER A 236 -23.95 -2.82 -16.28
C SER A 236 -25.25 -2.98 -15.49
N THR A 237 -25.97 -4.05 -15.78
CA THR A 237 -27.07 -4.54 -14.95
C THR A 237 -26.52 -5.60 -13.99
N ILE A 238 -26.81 -5.46 -12.70
CA ILE A 238 -26.31 -6.36 -11.65
C ILE A 238 -27.29 -7.51 -11.42
N ILE A 239 -26.78 -8.73 -11.37
CA ILE A 239 -27.50 -9.96 -11.10
C ILE A 239 -26.91 -10.59 -9.85
N LEU A 240 -27.77 -10.87 -8.87
CA LEU A 240 -27.37 -11.50 -7.61
C LEU A 240 -27.23 -13.02 -7.77
N PRO A 241 -26.32 -13.65 -7.01
CA PRO A 241 -26.16 -15.09 -7.02
C PRO A 241 -27.40 -15.80 -6.47
N ALA A 242 -27.71 -16.97 -7.04
CA ALA A 242 -28.76 -17.86 -6.55
C ALA A 242 -28.29 -18.71 -5.38
N THR A 243 -27.02 -19.15 -5.41
CA THR A 243 -26.37 -19.82 -4.28
C THR A 243 -24.91 -19.40 -4.18
N CYS A 244 -24.37 -19.42 -2.97
CA CYS A 244 -22.96 -19.18 -2.71
C CYS A 244 -22.50 -20.06 -1.54
N LYS A 245 -21.49 -20.91 -1.74
CA LYS A 245 -21.03 -21.88 -0.74
C LYS A 245 -19.53 -21.87 -0.58
N ALA A 246 -19.09 -21.97 0.67
CA ALA A 246 -17.70 -22.19 1.06
C ALA A 246 -17.58 -23.40 2.00
N GLU A 247 -16.41 -23.59 2.62
CA GLU A 247 -16.14 -24.71 3.54
C GLU A 247 -17.09 -24.71 4.74
N GLU A 248 -17.44 -23.52 5.22
CA GLU A 248 -18.36 -23.27 6.33
C GLU A 248 -19.85 -23.47 5.98
N GLY A 249 -20.19 -23.66 4.71
CA GLY A 249 -21.57 -23.87 4.25
C GLY A 249 -22.08 -22.75 3.35
N ASP A 250 -23.35 -22.38 3.52
CA ASP A 250 -24.00 -21.31 2.77
C ASP A 250 -23.56 -19.94 3.31
N ILE A 251 -22.95 -19.14 2.44
CA ILE A 251 -22.45 -17.80 2.75
C ILE A 251 -23.22 -16.71 1.98
N LEU A 252 -24.28 -17.08 1.26
CA LEU A 252 -25.04 -16.16 0.43
C LEU A 252 -25.44 -14.87 1.18
N PRO A 253 -25.96 -14.90 2.42
CA PRO A 253 -26.37 -13.68 3.13
C PRO A 253 -25.25 -12.67 3.36
N GLU A 254 -23.98 -13.11 3.40
CA GLU A 254 -22.80 -12.29 3.74
C GLU A 254 -22.18 -11.59 2.52
N ILE A 255 -22.67 -11.88 1.30
CA ILE A 255 -22.05 -11.39 0.05
C ILE A 255 -23.03 -10.68 -0.89
N LEU A 256 -24.26 -10.42 -0.44
CA LEU A 256 -25.31 -9.84 -1.29
C LEU A 256 -25.23 -8.31 -1.40
N PHE A 257 -24.63 -7.65 -0.41
CA PHE A 257 -24.66 -6.20 -0.29
C PHE A 257 -23.27 -5.68 0.07
N PHE A 258 -22.85 -4.60 -0.57
CA PHE A 258 -21.61 -3.91 -0.22
C PHE A 258 -21.85 -2.98 0.98
N ASP A 259 -22.15 -3.57 2.13
CA ASP A 259 -22.62 -2.86 3.34
C ASP A 259 -21.58 -2.85 4.47
N GLY A 260 -20.48 -3.59 4.33
CA GLY A 260 -19.38 -3.67 5.30
C GLY A 260 -19.47 -4.87 6.22
N GLN A 261 -20.46 -5.74 6.04
CA GLN A 261 -20.54 -7.04 6.69
C GLN A 261 -19.77 -8.07 5.88
N GLU A 262 -18.45 -8.05 6.06
CA GLU A 262 -17.54 -8.85 5.27
C GLU A 262 -17.50 -10.32 5.70
N ARG A 263 -17.57 -11.23 4.73
CA ARG A 263 -17.17 -12.62 4.86
C ARG A 263 -15.66 -12.77 4.80
N PHE A 264 -15.09 -13.54 5.74
CA PHE A 264 -13.68 -13.95 5.71
C PHE A 264 -13.48 -15.29 6.41
N SER A 265 -12.43 -16.01 6.04
CA SER A 265 -12.01 -17.24 6.73
C SER A 265 -10.81 -16.97 7.64
N LYS A 266 -10.50 -17.89 8.57
CA LYS A 266 -9.20 -17.88 9.26
C LYS A 266 -8.11 -18.37 8.31
N ALA A 267 -6.90 -17.86 8.48
CA ALA A 267 -5.70 -18.29 7.75
C ALA A 267 -5.42 -19.78 7.98
N GLY A 268 -4.60 -20.40 7.13
CA GLY A 268 -4.19 -21.80 7.32
C GLY A 268 -3.35 -21.99 8.59
N ASP A 269 -3.61 -23.06 9.35
CA ASP A 269 -2.95 -23.32 10.64
C ASP A 269 -1.45 -23.60 10.51
N ASP A 270 -1.06 -24.35 9.48
CA ASP A 270 0.32 -24.75 9.23
C ASP A 270 0.95 -24.03 8.03
N ASN A 271 0.16 -23.22 7.31
CA ASN A 271 0.61 -22.56 6.09
C ASN A 271 -0.25 -21.34 5.72
N LEU A 272 0.33 -20.15 5.77
CA LEU A 272 -0.34 -18.90 5.35
C LEU A 272 -0.63 -18.82 3.84
N ALA A 273 -0.18 -19.77 3.03
CA ALA A 273 -0.50 -19.87 1.60
C ALA A 273 -1.53 -20.98 1.28
N GLU A 274 -2.17 -21.54 2.30
CA GLU A 274 -3.27 -22.50 2.12
C GLU A 274 -4.44 -21.88 1.36
N LYS A 275 -5.08 -22.66 0.49
CA LYS A 275 -6.14 -22.18 -0.40
C LYS A 275 -7.53 -22.59 0.09
N GLU A 276 -8.50 -21.72 -0.13
CA GLU A 276 -9.94 -21.99 -0.02
C GLU A 276 -10.65 -21.79 -1.34
N TYR A 277 -11.89 -22.25 -1.38
CA TYR A 277 -12.76 -22.18 -2.55
C TYR A 277 -14.14 -21.65 -2.16
N ILE A 278 -14.69 -20.80 -3.02
CA ILE A 278 -16.10 -20.39 -2.97
C ILE A 278 -16.76 -20.80 -4.27
N ASP A 279 -17.83 -21.58 -4.19
CA ASP A 279 -18.66 -21.99 -5.33
C ASP A 279 -19.93 -21.14 -5.40
N ILE A 280 -20.14 -20.50 -6.54
CA ILE A 280 -21.24 -19.55 -6.79
C ILE A 280 -22.06 -20.06 -7.97
N SER A 281 -23.38 -19.94 -7.89
CA SER A 281 -24.27 -20.18 -9.02
C SER A 281 -25.17 -18.99 -9.31
N PHE A 282 -25.33 -18.68 -10.58
CA PHE A 282 -26.31 -17.73 -11.10
C PHE A 282 -27.28 -18.48 -12.01
N GLU A 283 -28.56 -18.11 -11.97
CA GLU A 283 -29.62 -18.78 -12.72
C GLU A 283 -30.25 -17.82 -13.74
N ASN A 284 -30.78 -18.38 -14.82
CA ASN A 284 -31.56 -17.63 -15.83
C ASN A 284 -30.80 -16.46 -16.48
N ILE A 285 -29.49 -16.59 -16.68
CA ILE A 285 -28.65 -15.54 -17.26
C ILE A 285 -28.91 -15.42 -18.75
N LYS A 286 -29.09 -14.18 -19.23
CA LYS A 286 -29.26 -13.91 -20.66
C LYS A 286 -27.95 -14.14 -21.39
N SER A 287 -28.05 -14.53 -22.66
CA SER A 287 -26.89 -14.65 -23.54
C SER A 287 -26.21 -13.30 -23.70
N GLY A 288 -24.95 -13.17 -23.28
CA GLY A 288 -24.23 -11.90 -23.38
C GLY A 288 -22.82 -11.94 -22.81
N SER A 289 -22.11 -10.82 -22.94
CA SER A 289 -20.85 -10.56 -22.24
C SER A 289 -21.15 -10.25 -20.78
N SER A 290 -20.38 -10.85 -19.88
CA SER A 290 -20.58 -10.66 -18.45
C SER A 290 -19.26 -10.56 -17.71
N ALA A 291 -19.29 -9.93 -16.54
CA ALA A 291 -18.17 -9.95 -15.58
C ALA A 291 -18.65 -10.42 -14.21
N LEU A 292 -17.81 -11.17 -13.51
CA LEU A 292 -18.01 -11.39 -12.08
C LEU A 292 -17.59 -10.13 -11.33
N ILE A 293 -18.49 -9.55 -10.54
CA ILE A 293 -18.19 -8.46 -9.61
C ILE A 293 -17.74 -9.06 -8.29
N ILE A 294 -16.66 -8.53 -7.75
CA ILE A 294 -16.18 -8.82 -6.40
C ILE A 294 -15.97 -7.49 -5.67
N GLY A 295 -16.72 -7.28 -4.59
CA GLY A 295 -16.44 -6.24 -3.61
C GLY A 295 -15.62 -6.82 -2.47
N ARG A 296 -14.42 -6.27 -2.25
CA ARG A 296 -13.41 -6.89 -1.39
C ARG A 296 -12.42 -5.89 -0.82
N ARG A 297 -11.66 -6.36 0.16
CA ARG A 297 -10.32 -5.85 0.52
C ARG A 297 -9.41 -6.99 0.98
N GLN A 298 -8.13 -6.72 1.18
CA GLN A 298 -7.29 -7.68 1.92
C GLN A 298 -7.58 -7.61 3.41
N SER A 299 -7.41 -8.76 4.08
CA SER A 299 -7.19 -8.78 5.52
C SER A 299 -5.79 -8.26 5.86
N LEU A 300 -5.53 -8.10 7.15
CA LEU A 300 -4.21 -7.71 7.63
C LEU A 300 -3.14 -8.80 7.52
N LEU A 301 -3.44 -10.01 7.00
CA LEU A 301 -2.42 -11.05 6.80
C LEU A 301 -1.24 -10.57 5.94
N SER A 302 -1.52 -9.83 4.86
CA SER A 302 -0.47 -9.23 4.02
C SER A 302 0.34 -8.17 4.76
N THR A 303 -0.33 -7.36 5.58
CA THR A 303 0.27 -6.35 6.46
C THR A 303 1.23 -6.98 7.47
N PHE A 304 0.80 -8.08 8.12
CA PHE A 304 1.67 -8.86 9.02
C PHE A 304 2.93 -9.36 8.31
N ILE A 305 2.77 -9.96 7.13
CA ILE A 305 3.90 -10.50 6.35
C ILE A 305 4.83 -9.36 5.94
N TYR A 306 4.28 -8.23 5.49
CA TYR A 306 5.05 -7.05 5.10
C TYR A 306 5.88 -6.52 6.27
N TYR A 307 5.27 -6.29 7.44
CA TYR A 307 6.01 -5.81 8.61
C TYR A 307 7.04 -6.81 9.13
N LYS A 308 6.78 -8.13 9.06
CA LYS A 308 7.80 -9.15 9.38
C LYS A 308 9.02 -9.08 8.46
N ILE A 309 8.83 -8.75 7.18
CA ILE A 309 9.95 -8.54 6.25
C ILE A 309 10.76 -7.32 6.67
N LEU A 310 10.08 -6.23 7.04
CA LEU A 310 10.72 -5.00 7.51
C LEU A 310 11.50 -5.24 8.81
N ASP A 311 10.94 -5.98 9.76
CA ASP A 311 11.61 -6.38 11.00
C ASP A 311 12.89 -7.16 10.72
N TYR A 312 12.83 -8.13 9.80
CA TYR A 312 14.01 -8.93 9.45
C TYR A 312 15.12 -8.11 8.78
N MET A 313 14.80 -6.99 8.15
CA MET A 313 15.80 -6.04 7.64
C MET A 313 16.54 -5.34 8.79
N GLY A 314 15.83 -4.95 9.85
CA GLY A 314 16.35 -4.18 10.98
C GLY A 314 16.98 -2.85 10.53
N GLU A 315 18.06 -2.45 11.21
CA GLU A 315 18.79 -1.19 10.92
C GLU A 315 19.31 -1.05 9.47
N ASP A 316 19.46 -2.15 8.75
CA ASP A 316 19.92 -2.16 7.35
C ASP A 316 18.79 -1.81 6.37
N ARG A 317 17.56 -1.57 6.82
CA ARG A 317 16.40 -1.32 5.95
C ARG A 317 16.65 -0.23 4.93
N VAL A 318 17.28 0.89 5.31
CA VAL A 318 17.59 1.98 4.37
C VAL A 318 18.52 1.48 3.27
N ALA A 319 19.54 0.70 3.62
CA ALA A 319 20.46 0.13 2.65
C ALA A 319 19.76 -0.90 1.74
N ASP A 320 18.91 -1.77 2.30
CA ASP A 320 18.14 -2.78 1.56
C ASP A 320 17.10 -2.13 0.63
N MET A 321 16.41 -1.08 1.06
CA MET A 321 15.50 -0.29 0.23
C MET A 321 16.26 0.51 -0.84
N ALA A 322 17.44 1.04 -0.54
CA ALA A 322 18.26 1.70 -1.55
C ALA A 322 18.75 0.72 -2.64
N ARG A 323 18.93 -0.57 -2.31
CA ARG A 323 19.24 -1.63 -3.32
C ARG A 323 18.05 -1.91 -4.23
N LEU A 324 16.83 -1.85 -3.69
CA LEU A 324 15.60 -1.93 -4.48
C LEU A 324 15.51 -0.79 -5.49
N ILE A 325 15.74 0.44 -5.05
CA ILE A 325 15.69 1.65 -5.91
C ILE A 325 16.72 1.59 -7.04
N ARG A 326 17.88 0.96 -6.80
CA ARG A 326 18.90 0.72 -7.84
C ARG A 326 18.53 -0.42 -8.81
N GLU A 327 17.29 -0.89 -8.79
CA GLU A 327 16.75 -1.96 -9.63
C GLU A 327 17.58 -3.26 -9.60
N GLU A 328 18.05 -3.69 -8.43
CA GLU A 328 18.70 -5.00 -8.31
C GLU A 328 17.69 -6.12 -8.64
N LYS A 329 17.78 -6.68 -9.86
CA LYS A 329 16.88 -7.71 -10.43
C LYS A 329 16.54 -8.88 -9.49
N MET A 330 17.46 -9.23 -8.59
CA MET A 330 17.24 -10.30 -7.61
C MET A 330 16.12 -9.95 -6.62
N VAL A 331 16.10 -8.71 -6.11
CA VAL A 331 15.16 -8.30 -5.06
C VAL A 331 13.74 -8.13 -5.61
N SER A 332 13.60 -7.55 -6.81
CA SER A 332 12.31 -7.47 -7.52
C SER A 332 11.68 -8.85 -7.76
N LYS A 333 12.49 -9.83 -8.21
CA LYS A 333 12.02 -11.22 -8.40
C LYS A 333 11.57 -11.89 -7.11
N SER A 334 12.23 -11.59 -5.98
CA SER A 334 11.84 -12.13 -4.68
C SER A 334 10.49 -11.60 -4.22
N ARG A 335 10.21 -10.29 -4.37
CA ARG A 335 8.88 -9.71 -4.10
C ARG A 335 7.81 -10.40 -4.93
N GLN A 336 8.00 -10.49 -6.24
CA GLN A 336 7.02 -11.15 -7.12
C GLN A 336 6.77 -12.60 -6.73
N ARG A 337 7.80 -13.35 -6.32
CA ARG A 337 7.66 -14.74 -5.89
C ARG A 337 6.81 -14.89 -4.63
N LEU A 338 6.96 -13.98 -3.66
CA LEU A 338 6.13 -13.95 -2.46
C LEU A 338 4.68 -13.63 -2.82
N LEU A 339 4.45 -12.57 -3.60
CA LEU A 339 3.11 -12.18 -4.05
C LEU A 339 2.43 -13.32 -4.82
N ASN A 340 3.14 -14.00 -5.73
CA ASN A 340 2.60 -15.16 -6.44
C ASN A 340 2.31 -16.36 -5.53
N THR A 341 2.97 -16.47 -4.38
CA THR A 341 2.73 -17.56 -3.42
C THR A 341 1.44 -17.31 -2.64
N LEU A 342 1.23 -16.07 -2.19
CA LEU A 342 -0.04 -15.63 -1.60
C LEU A 342 -1.16 -15.65 -2.65
N GLY A 343 -0.88 -15.25 -3.88
CA GLY A 343 -1.81 -15.32 -5.00
C GLY A 343 -2.94 -14.28 -4.94
N ALA A 344 -3.61 -14.17 -6.09
CA ALA A 344 -4.79 -13.35 -6.32
C ALA A 344 -6.08 -14.08 -5.88
N ILE A 345 -7.23 -13.42 -6.04
CA ILE A 345 -8.50 -14.12 -6.19
C ILE A 345 -8.55 -14.68 -7.61
N GLU A 346 -8.34 -15.98 -7.77
CA GLU A 346 -8.43 -16.67 -9.06
C GLU A 346 -9.90 -17.03 -9.34
N VAL A 347 -10.39 -16.72 -10.55
CA VAL A 347 -11.77 -17.01 -10.96
C VAL A 347 -11.79 -18.09 -12.02
N GLU A 348 -12.60 -19.11 -11.80
CA GLU A 348 -12.89 -20.19 -12.74
C GLU A 348 -14.38 -20.20 -13.07
N VAL A 349 -14.73 -20.49 -14.32
CA VAL A 349 -16.11 -20.67 -14.77
C VAL A 349 -16.27 -22.08 -15.33
N LEU A 350 -17.39 -22.72 -15.00
CA LEU A 350 -17.72 -24.04 -15.54
C LEU A 350 -18.23 -23.88 -16.98
N ASN A 351 -17.56 -24.51 -17.94
CA ASN A 351 -17.99 -24.49 -19.33
C ASN A 351 -19.09 -25.55 -19.61
N GLU A 352 -19.64 -25.54 -20.83
CA GLU A 352 -20.69 -26.48 -21.27
C GLU A 352 -20.24 -27.96 -21.28
N ASN A 353 -18.93 -28.21 -21.37
CA ASN A 353 -18.37 -29.57 -21.32
C ASN A 353 -18.21 -30.10 -19.89
N GLY A 354 -18.45 -29.26 -18.88
CA GLY A 354 -18.26 -29.60 -17.47
C GLY A 354 -16.83 -29.39 -16.96
N ASP A 355 -15.99 -28.67 -17.69
CA ASP A 355 -14.63 -28.32 -17.26
C ASP A 355 -14.59 -26.92 -16.63
N TRP A 356 -13.80 -26.77 -15.57
CA TRP A 356 -13.46 -25.46 -15.01
C TRP A 356 -12.38 -24.81 -15.87
N ILE A 357 -12.67 -23.62 -16.38
CA ILE A 357 -11.73 -22.80 -17.16
C ILE A 357 -11.45 -21.49 -16.42
N SER A 358 -10.20 -21.03 -16.46
CA SER A 358 -9.83 -19.75 -15.84
C SER A 358 -10.46 -18.58 -16.58
N ALA A 359 -11.11 -17.68 -15.83
CA ALA A 359 -11.68 -16.44 -16.34
C ALA A 359 -10.76 -15.24 -16.13
N GLY A 360 -9.93 -15.27 -15.09
CA GLY A 360 -9.01 -14.19 -14.76
C GLY A 360 -8.64 -14.24 -13.30
N SER A 361 -8.01 -13.17 -12.83
CA SER A 361 -7.70 -13.01 -11.42
C SER A 361 -7.60 -11.54 -11.06
N ASP A 362 -7.87 -11.24 -9.80
CA ASP A 362 -7.76 -9.90 -9.25
C ASP A 362 -6.78 -9.88 -8.06
N PHE A 363 -5.87 -8.91 -8.08
CA PHE A 363 -4.85 -8.72 -7.07
C PHE A 363 -4.94 -7.28 -6.53
N GLU A 364 -4.99 -7.17 -5.21
CA GLU A 364 -4.92 -5.95 -4.41
C GLU A 364 -4.02 -6.23 -3.23
N ALA A 365 -3.40 -5.20 -2.67
CA ALA A 365 -2.67 -5.30 -1.42
C ALA A 365 -3.22 -4.43 -0.29
N GLY A 366 -4.05 -3.43 -0.62
CA GLY A 366 -4.70 -2.54 0.33
C GLY A 366 -5.62 -3.29 1.32
N PRO A 367 -5.39 -3.13 2.64
CA PRO A 367 -6.23 -3.76 3.65
C PRO A 367 -7.26 -2.81 4.27
N ILE A 368 -7.29 -1.52 3.91
CA ILE A 368 -8.05 -0.50 4.66
C ILE A 368 -9.40 -0.21 3.97
N ALA A 369 -9.40 0.15 2.69
CA ALA A 369 -10.63 0.46 1.96
C ALA A 369 -11.11 -0.75 1.16
N ARG A 370 -12.43 -0.88 1.04
CA ARG A 370 -13.04 -1.89 0.18
C ARG A 370 -13.14 -1.32 -1.23
N ASP A 371 -12.77 -2.13 -2.23
CA ASP A 371 -12.91 -1.79 -3.65
C ASP A 371 -13.83 -2.80 -4.34
N VAL A 372 -14.39 -2.39 -5.48
CA VAL A 372 -15.28 -3.21 -6.32
C VAL A 372 -14.71 -3.30 -7.73
N VAL A 373 -14.47 -4.53 -8.19
CA VAL A 373 -13.90 -4.80 -9.52
C VAL A 373 -14.68 -5.88 -10.26
N GLY A 374 -14.73 -5.77 -11.58
CA GLY A 374 -15.27 -6.76 -12.50
C GLY A 374 -14.19 -7.63 -13.15
N ILE A 375 -14.37 -8.94 -13.14
CA ILE A 375 -13.53 -9.89 -13.87
C ILE A 375 -14.33 -10.40 -15.07
N PRO A 376 -14.03 -9.94 -16.31
CA PRO A 376 -14.74 -10.39 -17.51
C PRO A 376 -14.67 -11.90 -17.67
N LEU A 377 -15.79 -12.53 -17.99
CA LEU A 377 -15.85 -13.97 -18.24
C LEU A 377 -15.45 -14.26 -19.70
N PRO A 378 -14.64 -15.31 -19.95
CA PRO A 378 -14.11 -15.61 -21.28
C PRO A 378 -15.14 -16.25 -22.22
N ILE A 379 -16.30 -16.63 -21.68
CA ILE A 379 -17.40 -17.26 -22.40
C ILE A 379 -18.63 -16.35 -22.34
N GLN A 380 -19.44 -16.38 -23.39
CA GLN A 380 -20.76 -15.78 -23.31
C GLN A 380 -21.59 -16.56 -22.30
N THR A 381 -22.01 -15.88 -21.24
CA THR A 381 -22.86 -16.49 -20.21
C THR A 381 -24.24 -16.72 -20.77
N LYS A 382 -24.86 -17.87 -20.46
CA LYS A 382 -26.24 -18.17 -20.82
C LYS A 382 -26.79 -19.24 -19.89
N GLY A 383 -28.04 -19.07 -19.45
CA GLY A 383 -28.71 -20.02 -18.57
C GLY A 383 -28.06 -20.04 -17.19
N ASP A 384 -27.74 -21.23 -16.70
CA ASP A 384 -27.14 -21.40 -15.37
C ASP A 384 -25.62 -21.28 -15.47
N VAL A 385 -25.05 -20.32 -14.73
CA VAL A 385 -23.61 -20.05 -14.72
C VAL A 385 -23.06 -20.47 -13.37
N LYS A 386 -22.01 -21.31 -13.38
CA LYS A 386 -21.29 -21.71 -12.17
C LYS A 386 -19.89 -21.15 -12.18
N ILE A 387 -19.51 -20.52 -11.08
CA ILE A 387 -18.24 -19.84 -10.90
C ILE A 387 -17.59 -20.38 -9.62
N ARG A 388 -16.27 -20.53 -9.64
CA ARG A 388 -15.47 -20.89 -8.50
C ARG A 388 -14.40 -19.83 -8.27
N LEU A 389 -14.33 -19.33 -7.05
CA LEU A 389 -13.21 -18.52 -6.59
C LEU A 389 -12.22 -19.45 -5.91
N LYS A 390 -10.93 -19.23 -6.18
CA LYS A 390 -9.83 -19.88 -5.49
C LYS A 390 -8.91 -18.79 -4.95
N MET A 391 -8.74 -18.77 -3.64
CA MET A 391 -8.01 -17.71 -2.96
C MET A 391 -7.29 -18.25 -1.71
N THR A 392 -6.46 -17.42 -1.09
CA THR A 392 -5.73 -17.84 0.13
C THR A 392 -6.59 -17.65 1.36
N LYS A 393 -6.61 -18.69 2.22
CA LYS A 393 -7.32 -18.69 3.49
C LYS A 393 -6.89 -17.50 4.35
N GLY A 394 -7.87 -16.78 4.88
CA GLY A 394 -7.68 -15.60 5.72
C GLY A 394 -6.89 -14.46 5.10
N LEU A 395 -6.74 -14.42 3.76
CA LEU A 395 -6.12 -13.27 3.07
C LEU A 395 -7.16 -12.25 2.63
N TRP A 396 -8.38 -12.68 2.30
CA TRP A 396 -9.39 -11.84 1.64
C TRP A 396 -10.63 -11.65 2.51
N ARG A 397 -11.19 -10.45 2.44
CA ARG A 397 -12.47 -10.06 3.02
C ARG A 397 -13.40 -9.71 1.87
N ILE A 398 -14.53 -10.41 1.79
CA ILE A 398 -15.49 -10.31 0.68
C ILE A 398 -16.79 -9.74 1.22
N ASP A 399 -17.30 -8.70 0.57
CA ASP A 399 -18.51 -7.98 0.97
C ASP A 399 -19.60 -8.12 -0.12
N LEU A 400 -19.19 -8.25 -1.38
CA LEU A 400 -20.11 -8.38 -2.50
C LEU A 400 -19.62 -9.43 -3.50
N ILE A 401 -20.50 -10.33 -3.93
CA ILE A 401 -20.33 -11.14 -5.14
C ILE A 401 -21.58 -11.00 -6.00
N ALA A 402 -21.41 -10.58 -7.25
CA ALA A 402 -22.51 -10.47 -8.21
C ALA A 402 -22.03 -10.76 -9.63
N LEU A 403 -22.97 -10.85 -10.57
CA LEU A 403 -22.67 -10.89 -12.00
C LEU A 403 -23.13 -9.58 -12.65
N ALA A 404 -22.30 -9.01 -13.51
CA ALA A 404 -22.63 -7.87 -14.34
C ALA A 404 -22.93 -8.35 -15.76
N GLU A 405 -24.09 -8.00 -16.32
CA GLU A 405 -24.26 -7.99 -17.78
C GLU A 405 -23.51 -6.74 -18.32
N LEU A 406 -22.47 -6.94 -19.14
CA LEU A 406 -21.68 -5.85 -19.70
C LEU A 406 -22.35 -5.31 -20.96
N GLU A 407 -22.77 -4.05 -20.91
CA GLU A 407 -23.47 -3.38 -22.01
C GLU A 407 -22.50 -2.43 -22.74
N ASP A 408 -22.75 -1.12 -22.69
CA ASP A 408 -21.93 -0.12 -23.36
C ASP A 408 -20.65 0.19 -22.58
N LYS A 409 -19.52 0.24 -23.29
CA LYS A 409 -18.26 0.76 -22.75
C LYS A 409 -18.34 2.28 -22.61
N LEU A 410 -17.91 2.81 -21.47
CA LEU A 410 -17.99 4.22 -21.13
C LEU A 410 -16.61 4.84 -20.95
N GLU A 411 -16.52 6.14 -21.19
CA GLU A 411 -15.36 6.98 -20.87
C GLU A 411 -15.75 7.98 -19.77
N PRO A 412 -14.84 8.30 -18.84
CA PRO A 412 -15.13 9.22 -17.74
C PRO A 412 -15.15 10.67 -18.19
N ILE A 413 -15.92 11.49 -17.47
CA ILE A 413 -15.62 12.91 -17.31
C ILE A 413 -14.58 13.01 -16.19
N SER A 414 -13.36 13.44 -16.53
CA SER A 414 -12.31 13.66 -15.55
C SER A 414 -12.44 15.05 -14.92
N ILE A 415 -12.42 15.11 -13.59
CA ILE A 415 -12.68 16.32 -12.81
C ILE A 415 -11.50 16.56 -11.86
N GLU A 416 -10.91 17.74 -11.99
CA GLU A 416 -9.86 18.20 -11.09
C GLU A 416 -10.46 18.92 -9.88
N ALA A 417 -9.73 18.95 -8.76
CA ALA A 417 -10.14 19.72 -7.60
C ALA A 417 -10.22 21.21 -7.97
N ASN A 418 -11.26 21.90 -7.54
CA ASN A 418 -11.43 23.35 -7.76
C ASN A 418 -11.12 24.18 -6.49
N ARG A 419 -11.10 23.52 -5.32
CA ARG A 419 -10.81 24.10 -4.02
C ARG A 419 -10.20 23.04 -3.11
N VAL A 420 -9.22 23.44 -2.32
CA VAL A 420 -8.64 22.66 -1.23
C VAL A 420 -8.74 23.49 0.04
N GLU A 421 -9.21 22.86 1.11
CA GLU A 421 -9.23 23.44 2.45
C GLU A 421 -8.37 22.60 3.38
N ASN A 422 -7.61 23.27 4.24
CA ASN A 422 -6.85 22.59 5.29
C ASN A 422 -7.76 22.29 6.50
N MET A 423 -7.19 21.67 7.54
CA MET A 423 -7.92 21.30 8.77
C MET A 423 -8.60 22.44 9.53
N LYS A 424 -8.27 23.71 9.23
CA LYS A 424 -8.93 24.87 9.82
C LYS A 424 -10.09 25.39 8.97
N MET A 425 -10.42 24.71 7.87
CA MET A 425 -11.37 25.18 6.85
C MET A 425 -10.89 26.48 6.19
N GLU A 426 -9.57 26.68 6.13
CA GLU A 426 -8.95 27.78 5.38
C GLU A 426 -8.54 27.28 4.00
N MET A 427 -8.75 28.10 2.97
CA MET A 427 -8.32 27.77 1.60
C MET A 427 -6.80 27.59 1.54
N ASP A 428 -6.37 26.54 0.85
CA ASP A 428 -4.96 26.20 0.64
C ASP A 428 -4.64 26.22 -0.88
N ASP A 429 -4.39 27.42 -1.39
CA ASP A 429 -4.09 27.64 -2.81
C ASP A 429 -2.79 26.93 -3.25
N ASP A 430 -1.84 26.73 -2.34
CA ASP A 430 -0.59 26.03 -2.61
C ASP A 430 -0.84 24.52 -2.78
N ALA A 431 -1.63 23.91 -1.89
CA ALA A 431 -2.06 22.52 -2.03
C ALA A 431 -2.85 22.29 -3.32
N LEU A 432 -3.80 23.19 -3.63
CA LEU A 432 -4.55 23.15 -4.89
C LEU A 432 -3.61 23.23 -6.10
N ARG A 433 -2.68 24.20 -6.11
CA ARG A 433 -1.68 24.35 -7.19
C ARG A 433 -0.83 23.09 -7.37
N LEU A 434 -0.41 22.45 -6.29
CA LEU A 434 0.37 21.21 -6.32
C LEU A 434 -0.43 20.04 -6.92
N LEU A 435 -1.68 19.87 -6.51
CA LEU A 435 -2.57 18.82 -7.06
C LEU A 435 -2.86 19.01 -8.56
N LEU A 436 -2.89 20.26 -9.03
CA LEU A 436 -3.10 20.60 -10.45
C LEU A 436 -1.81 20.53 -11.29
N ASN A 437 -0.64 20.35 -10.67
CA ASN A 437 0.63 20.31 -11.38
C ASN A 437 1.33 18.94 -11.25
N PRO A 438 1.19 18.03 -12.23
CA PRO A 438 1.79 16.70 -12.18
C PRO A 438 3.34 16.69 -12.23
N GLY A 439 3.97 17.85 -12.43
CA GLY A 439 5.42 18.03 -12.35
C GLY A 439 5.95 18.19 -10.91
N GLU A 440 5.06 18.36 -9.94
CA GLU A 440 5.38 18.49 -8.52
C GLU A 440 4.54 17.48 -7.70
N TYR A 441 5.00 17.15 -6.49
CA TYR A 441 4.22 16.31 -5.58
C TYR A 441 3.53 17.18 -4.54
N PHE A 442 2.26 16.89 -4.30
CA PHE A 442 1.57 17.28 -3.09
C PHE A 442 1.95 16.30 -1.96
N THR A 443 2.72 16.78 -1.00
CA THR A 443 3.26 15.96 0.09
C THR A 443 2.44 16.15 1.37
N THR A 444 2.01 15.05 1.98
CA THR A 444 1.36 15.04 3.30
C THR A 444 2.16 14.21 4.29
N PHE A 445 2.01 14.54 5.58
CA PHE A 445 2.66 13.87 6.71
C PHE A 445 1.63 13.35 7.70
N GLY A 446 2.02 12.42 8.57
CA GLY A 446 1.14 11.86 9.59
C GLY A 446 0.37 12.92 10.40
N GLY A 447 -0.96 12.79 10.40
CA GLY A 447 -1.91 13.71 11.02
C GLY A 447 -2.48 14.78 10.09
N ASP A 448 -1.95 14.94 8.88
CA ASP A 448 -2.47 15.91 7.92
C ASP A 448 -3.85 15.48 7.39
N GLN A 449 -4.73 16.46 7.16
CA GLN A 449 -6.03 16.28 6.54
C GLN A 449 -6.35 17.46 5.63
N PHE A 450 -6.96 17.17 4.49
CA PHE A 450 -7.41 18.16 3.51
C PHE A 450 -8.82 17.83 3.04
N ASP A 451 -9.66 18.85 2.94
CA ASP A 451 -10.98 18.76 2.35
C ASP A 451 -10.90 19.27 0.90
N LEU A 452 -11.12 18.36 -0.04
CA LEU A 452 -11.03 18.57 -1.48
C LEU A 452 -12.42 18.71 -2.06
N TYR A 453 -12.61 19.70 -2.91
CA TYR A 453 -13.89 19.94 -3.57
C TYR A 453 -13.75 19.82 -5.08
N PHE A 454 -14.75 19.18 -5.70
CA PHE A 454 -14.81 18.94 -7.13
C PHE A 454 -16.17 19.44 -7.65
N THR A 455 -16.19 20.03 -8.84
CA THR A 455 -17.46 20.50 -9.42
C THR A 455 -18.30 19.32 -9.91
N ASN A 456 -19.59 19.26 -9.54
CA ASN A 456 -20.53 18.31 -10.12
C ASN A 456 -20.82 18.70 -11.59
N PRO A 457 -20.54 17.82 -12.57
CA PRO A 457 -20.63 18.16 -14.00
C PRO A 457 -22.07 18.41 -14.48
N ASP A 458 -23.05 17.67 -13.97
CA ASP A 458 -24.47 17.85 -14.29
C ASP A 458 -25.37 17.25 -13.19
N LYS A 459 -25.90 18.11 -12.31
CA LYS A 459 -26.75 17.70 -11.18
C LYS A 459 -28.05 17.00 -11.59
N SER A 460 -28.46 17.10 -12.86
CA SER A 460 -29.64 16.42 -13.36
C SER A 460 -29.37 14.95 -13.72
N ARG A 461 -28.10 14.54 -13.73
CA ARG A 461 -27.67 13.18 -14.05
C ARG A 461 -27.14 12.45 -12.83
N ALA A 462 -27.35 11.14 -12.82
CA ALA A 462 -26.71 10.25 -11.87
C ALA A 462 -25.33 9.83 -12.41
N TYR A 463 -24.37 9.67 -11.51
CA TYR A 463 -23.02 9.24 -11.83
C TYR A 463 -22.60 8.03 -10.99
N GLU A 464 -21.72 7.22 -11.55
CA GLU A 464 -20.82 6.36 -10.79
C GLU A 464 -19.48 7.09 -10.64
N TRP A 465 -18.92 7.08 -9.44
CA TRP A 465 -17.74 7.84 -9.08
C TRP A 465 -16.55 6.91 -8.86
N PHE A 466 -15.39 7.30 -9.38
CA PHE A 466 -14.12 6.64 -9.12
C PHE A 466 -13.07 7.69 -8.77
N LEU A 467 -12.15 7.36 -7.86
CA LEU A 467 -11.03 8.22 -7.53
C LEU A 467 -9.78 7.70 -8.23
N GLU A 468 -9.22 8.51 -9.14
CA GLU A 468 -7.91 8.26 -9.73
C GLU A 468 -6.85 8.96 -8.89
N SER A 469 -5.94 8.21 -8.28
CA SER A 469 -4.83 8.76 -7.51
C SER A 469 -3.50 8.14 -7.97
N SER A 470 -2.46 8.96 -8.09
CA SER A 470 -1.11 8.48 -8.41
C SER A 470 -0.10 9.08 -7.47
N GLY A 471 0.86 8.26 -7.05
CA GLY A 471 1.88 8.69 -6.11
C GLY A 471 2.64 7.51 -5.51
N TYR A 472 3.36 7.82 -4.45
CA TYR A 472 4.02 6.85 -3.60
C TYR A 472 4.02 7.34 -2.16
N TYR A 473 4.23 6.44 -1.21
CA TYR A 473 4.41 6.80 0.19
C TYR A 473 5.67 6.18 0.76
N LEU A 474 6.18 6.81 1.82
CA LEU A 474 7.34 6.35 2.56
C LEU A 474 6.94 6.08 3.99
N GLU A 475 7.02 4.80 4.36
CA GLU A 475 6.85 4.30 5.73
C GLU A 475 7.96 4.79 6.66
N TRP A 476 7.60 5.44 7.76
CA TRP A 476 8.58 5.94 8.73
C TRP A 476 9.11 4.79 9.60
N HIS A 477 10.41 4.80 9.86
CA HIS A 477 11.06 3.77 10.66
C HIS A 477 10.62 3.81 12.13
N ARG A 478 10.45 2.63 12.77
CA ARG A 478 10.11 2.49 14.21
C ARG A 478 11.18 1.70 14.96
N ASP A 479 11.49 2.07 16.22
CA ASP A 479 12.60 1.46 16.99
C ASP A 479 12.33 0.00 17.28
N VAL A 480 11.05 -0.34 17.47
CA VAL A 480 10.58 -1.70 17.71
C VAL A 480 10.96 -2.63 16.55
N TRP A 481 11.02 -2.12 15.31
CA TRP A 481 11.43 -2.89 14.13
C TRP A 481 12.93 -3.21 14.10
N LEU A 482 13.77 -2.53 14.91
CA LEU A 482 15.20 -2.83 15.00
C LEU A 482 15.48 -4.11 15.81
N LYS A 483 14.55 -4.51 16.69
CA LYS A 483 14.77 -5.58 17.68
C LYS A 483 14.77 -6.98 17.06
N ASP A 484 14.04 -7.17 15.96
CA ASP A 484 13.78 -8.46 15.34
C ASP A 484 14.65 -8.73 14.09
N LYS A 485 15.76 -7.99 13.93
CA LYS A 485 16.69 -8.13 12.79
C LYS A 485 17.10 -9.58 12.58
N ASN A 486 16.81 -10.15 11.40
CA ASN A 486 17.12 -11.53 11.08
C ASN A 486 17.36 -11.75 9.58
N LYS A 487 18.61 -11.57 9.13
CA LYS A 487 18.98 -11.73 7.72
C LYS A 487 18.77 -13.15 7.17
N ILE A 488 18.79 -14.18 8.01
CA ILE A 488 18.53 -15.56 7.59
C ILE A 488 17.05 -15.73 7.25
N LYS A 489 16.14 -15.26 8.12
CA LYS A 489 14.70 -15.28 7.84
C LYS A 489 14.33 -14.38 6.65
N LEU A 490 14.98 -13.22 6.51
CA LEU A 490 14.82 -12.36 5.32
C LEU A 490 15.21 -13.10 4.02
N ALA A 491 16.38 -13.74 4.00
CA ALA A 491 16.83 -14.52 2.86
C ALA A 491 15.92 -15.72 2.58
N GLU A 492 15.35 -16.34 3.63
CA GLU A 492 14.40 -17.43 3.49
C GLU A 492 13.09 -16.99 2.85
N ILE A 493 12.49 -15.86 3.26
CA ILE A 493 11.30 -15.30 2.60
C ILE A 493 11.60 -15.01 1.13
N GLN A 494 12.75 -14.40 0.85
CA GLN A 494 13.13 -13.99 -0.51
C GLN A 494 13.40 -15.16 -1.45
N ALA A 495 13.99 -16.25 -0.95
CA ALA A 495 14.38 -17.40 -1.76
C ALA A 495 13.32 -18.52 -1.74
N PHE A 496 12.67 -18.75 -0.59
CA PHE A 496 11.78 -19.89 -0.32
C PHE A 496 10.48 -19.45 0.38
N PRO A 497 9.65 -18.59 -0.24
CA PRO A 497 8.48 -18.00 0.41
C PRO A 497 7.49 -19.04 0.94
N LYS A 498 7.29 -20.16 0.21
CA LYS A 498 6.44 -21.27 0.69
C LYS A 498 6.92 -21.87 2.02
N LEU A 499 8.23 -21.96 2.24
CA LEU A 499 8.78 -22.47 3.50
C LEU A 499 8.61 -21.41 4.60
N ALA A 500 8.89 -20.15 4.29
CA ALA A 500 8.77 -19.06 5.24
C ALA A 500 7.31 -18.87 5.73
N LEU A 501 6.33 -18.94 4.82
CA LEU A 501 4.91 -18.81 5.15
C LEU A 501 4.37 -19.95 6.02
N LYS A 502 4.98 -21.15 5.96
CA LYS A 502 4.68 -22.22 6.92
C LYS A 502 5.18 -21.89 8.32
N LYS A 503 6.38 -21.33 8.43
CA LYS A 503 6.95 -20.94 9.74
C LYS A 503 6.22 -19.75 10.35
N LEU A 504 5.82 -18.80 9.51
CA LEU A 504 5.05 -17.62 9.93
C LEU A 504 3.60 -17.96 10.31
N ALA A 505 3.06 -19.11 9.90
CA ALA A 505 1.69 -19.50 10.22
C ALA A 505 1.45 -19.52 11.74
N HIS A 506 2.31 -20.21 12.50
CA HIS A 506 2.20 -20.25 13.95
C HIS A 506 2.34 -18.86 14.59
N GLU A 507 3.29 -18.03 14.12
CA GLU A 507 3.46 -16.66 14.62
C GLU A 507 2.21 -15.79 14.36
N TYR A 508 1.55 -15.94 13.21
CA TYR A 508 0.32 -15.20 12.89
C TYR A 508 -0.87 -15.70 13.70
N LYS A 509 -0.98 -17.01 13.92
CA LYS A 509 -2.07 -17.61 14.69
C LYS A 509 -2.14 -17.16 16.14
N GLU A 510 -1.00 -16.77 16.72
CA GLU A 510 -0.97 -16.22 18.08
C GLU A 510 -1.68 -14.85 18.18
N ILE A 511 -1.81 -14.11 17.08
CA ILE A 511 -2.38 -12.75 17.07
C ILE A 511 -3.64 -12.60 16.22
N GLU A 512 -3.95 -13.57 15.36
CA GLU A 512 -4.99 -13.47 14.30
C GLU A 512 -6.33 -12.94 14.81
N GLU A 513 -6.80 -13.40 15.97
CA GLU A 513 -8.12 -13.02 16.50
C GLU A 513 -8.20 -11.56 16.96
N GLU A 514 -7.08 -10.99 17.43
CA GLU A 514 -7.02 -9.63 17.97
C GLU A 514 -6.46 -8.63 16.96
N PHE A 515 -5.87 -9.11 15.86
CA PHE A 515 -5.02 -8.30 14.99
C PHE A 515 -5.76 -7.12 14.34
N GLU A 516 -6.98 -7.34 13.87
CA GLU A 516 -7.84 -6.29 13.32
C GLU A 516 -8.18 -5.23 14.37
N ASN A 517 -8.60 -5.65 15.56
CA ASN A 517 -8.94 -4.71 16.63
C ASN A 517 -7.73 -3.86 17.04
N LEU A 518 -6.54 -4.48 17.14
CA LEU A 518 -5.29 -3.77 17.43
C LEU A 518 -4.94 -2.78 16.31
N PHE A 519 -5.10 -3.18 15.04
CA PHE A 519 -4.86 -2.33 13.89
C PHE A 519 -5.77 -1.11 13.86
N TRP A 520 -7.09 -1.31 13.89
CA TRP A 520 -8.05 -0.21 13.81
C TRP A 520 -8.01 0.71 15.05
N SER A 521 -7.70 0.18 16.23
CA SER A 521 -7.55 0.99 17.44
C SER A 521 -6.30 1.88 17.46
N SER A 522 -5.30 1.57 16.63
CA SER A 522 -4.04 2.32 16.56
C SER A 522 -4.08 3.56 15.67
N LYS A 523 -5.21 3.80 14.99
CA LYS A 523 -5.45 4.97 14.13
C LYS A 523 -5.19 6.30 14.87
N TYR A 524 -4.43 7.21 14.27
CA TYR A 524 -4.07 8.51 14.88
C TYR A 524 -5.27 9.31 15.40
N ALA A 525 -6.39 9.24 14.68
CA ALA A 525 -7.62 9.96 15.00
C ALA A 525 -8.30 9.54 16.32
N ASN A 526 -7.99 8.36 16.88
CA ASN A 526 -8.60 7.90 18.14
C ASN A 526 -8.03 8.58 19.41
N THR A 527 -7.07 9.50 19.26
CA THR A 527 -6.48 10.22 20.40
C THR A 527 -7.12 11.59 20.68
N ALA A 528 -8.13 11.99 19.91
CA ALA A 528 -8.92 13.18 20.14
C ALA A 528 -10.33 12.81 20.64
N ASN A 529 -10.43 12.47 21.92
CA ASN A 529 -11.66 12.56 22.71
C ASN A 529 -11.31 13.11 24.10
#